data_AF-A0A9P7N132-F1
#
_entry.id   AF-A0A9P7N132-F1
#
_cell.length_a   1.000
_cell.length_b   1.000
_cell.length_c   1.000
_cell.angle_alpha   90.00
_cell.angle_beta   90.00
_cell.angle_gamma   90.00
#
_symmetry.space_group_name_H-M   'P 1'
#
loop_
_entity.id
_entity.type
_entity.pdbx_description
1 polymer ?
#
loop_
_entity_poly.entity_id
_entity_poly.type
_entity_poly.pdbx_seq_one_letter_code
_entity_poly.pdbx_strand_id
1 'polypeptide(L)'
;MHRMLSIQRLSRLSPSKLLLIPCLLILYLLLPGRSPKRLPDPTYGLVDRTLPTSRLAIATFLSGGNRPSSSVSASSLSSDAYLTATRTLLYQLLHAPDTKINASSSSSSSTITIDVLVLVTPNVPPQTRRQLTREGALVIEADPVPLRWWIKTGVTRWKDQFLKLRLLQQTQYNRILFIDADTLLTDRIDALFSEQEVVSPVPTLHQHSKPDESLLLPNQYMFAARSDNQLTGQRDHPFPPLNTVPFSAGFWVAAPSQELFSYLLSVMDHYRRFDPHTMEQSLLNYAFRRDGPMPWRELPYKWSATWPNSRDLEGGVVSLHEKFWKTGPEELQELWTRRKDEMEEFWLDKSQKRL
;
A
#
# COMPACT_ATOMS: atom_id res chain seq x y z
N MET A 1 25.24 41.20 -65.20
CA MET A 1 23.81 41.46 -64.93
C MET A 1 23.04 40.15 -65.03
N HIS A 2 22.42 39.79 -63.90
CA HIS A 2 21.42 38.75 -63.59
C HIS A 2 21.25 37.48 -64.45
N ARG A 3 21.56 36.35 -63.79
CA ARG A 3 21.13 34.98 -64.12
C ARG A 3 19.61 34.82 -63.97
N MET A 4 19.02 34.16 -64.97
CA MET A 4 17.69 33.54 -64.96
C MET A 4 17.48 32.62 -63.75
N LEU A 5 16.33 32.75 -63.09
CA LEU A 5 15.62 31.64 -62.45
C LEU A 5 14.13 31.74 -62.79
N SER A 6 13.68 30.81 -63.64
CA SER A 6 12.32 30.67 -64.12
C SER A 6 11.43 30.08 -63.02
N ILE A 7 10.33 30.77 -62.71
CA ILE A 7 9.26 30.34 -61.80
C ILE A 7 8.27 29.44 -62.58
N GLN A 8 8.75 28.35 -63.18
CA GLN A 8 7.88 27.41 -63.91
C GLN A 8 8.18 25.93 -63.64
N ARG A 9 8.51 25.57 -62.38
CA ARG A 9 8.61 24.16 -61.97
C ARG A 9 7.85 23.81 -60.67
N LEU A 10 6.70 24.43 -60.43
CA LEU A 10 5.82 24.05 -59.31
C LEU A 10 4.42 23.57 -59.73
N SER A 11 4.10 23.50 -61.03
CA SER A 11 2.75 23.15 -61.52
C SER A 11 2.60 21.73 -62.08
N ARG A 12 3.45 20.76 -61.69
CA ARG A 12 3.30 19.34 -62.11
C ARG A 12 3.42 18.35 -60.95
N LEU A 13 2.69 18.60 -59.86
CA LEU A 13 2.40 17.57 -58.87
C LEU A 13 0.89 17.31 -58.92
N SER A 14 0.49 16.08 -59.26
CA SER A 14 -0.92 15.69 -59.27
C SER A 14 -1.53 15.90 -57.88
N PRO A 15 -2.84 16.20 -57.77
CA PRO A 15 -3.52 16.44 -56.49
C PRO A 15 -3.29 15.30 -55.47
N SER A 16 -3.14 14.07 -55.98
CA SER A 16 -2.83 12.87 -55.20
C SER A 16 -1.45 12.89 -54.53
N LYS A 17 -0.44 13.56 -55.10
CA LYS A 17 0.92 13.65 -54.53
C LYS A 17 1.04 14.75 -53.47
N LEU A 18 0.17 15.77 -53.51
CA LEU A 18 0.10 16.82 -52.49
C LEU A 18 -0.57 16.36 -51.19
N LEU A 19 -1.45 15.35 -51.24
CA LEU A 19 -2.08 14.72 -50.07
C LEU A 19 -1.19 13.65 -49.40
N LEU A 20 -0.27 13.04 -50.14
CA LEU A 20 0.64 12.02 -49.63
C LEU A 20 1.62 12.56 -48.59
N ILE A 21 2.11 13.79 -48.76
CA ILE A 21 3.07 14.43 -47.86
C ILE A 21 2.47 14.68 -46.46
N PRO A 22 1.29 15.33 -46.31
CA PRO A 22 0.67 15.50 -45.00
C PRO A 22 0.21 14.16 -44.40
N CYS A 23 -0.25 13.20 -45.20
CA CYS A 23 -0.57 11.86 -44.70
C CYS A 23 0.65 11.11 -44.15
N LEU A 24 1.80 11.18 -44.83
CA LEU A 24 3.06 10.61 -44.33
C LEU A 24 3.60 11.37 -43.11
N LEU A 25 3.40 12.69 -43.04
CA LEU A 25 3.78 13.49 -41.88
C LEU A 25 2.91 13.15 -40.66
N ILE A 26 1.59 12.99 -40.85
CA ILE A 26 0.66 12.54 -39.83
C ILE A 26 1.00 11.11 -39.40
N LEU A 27 1.28 10.21 -40.34
CA LEU A 27 1.72 8.84 -40.03
C LEU A 27 3.05 8.84 -39.27
N TYR A 28 4.00 9.71 -39.61
CA TYR A 28 5.27 9.89 -38.91
C TYR A 28 5.11 10.48 -37.51
N LEU A 29 4.16 11.41 -37.32
CA LEU A 29 3.80 11.95 -36.00
C LEU A 29 2.99 10.96 -35.15
N LEU A 30 2.28 10.02 -35.80
CA LEU A 30 1.55 8.92 -35.15
C LEU A 30 2.43 7.68 -34.91
N LEU A 31 3.58 7.57 -35.57
CA LEU A 31 4.57 6.55 -35.25
C LEU A 31 5.07 6.86 -33.84
N PRO A 32 4.90 5.95 -32.86
CA PRO A 32 5.37 6.19 -31.51
C PRO A 32 6.88 6.41 -31.59
N GLY A 33 7.30 7.64 -31.25
CA GLY A 33 8.71 7.96 -31.13
C GLY A 33 9.32 6.95 -30.17
N ARG A 34 10.20 6.09 -30.69
CA ARG A 34 11.05 5.26 -29.85
C ARG A 34 12.07 6.21 -29.21
N SER A 35 11.63 6.90 -28.16
CA SER A 35 12.53 7.52 -27.22
C SER A 35 13.54 6.44 -26.81
N PRO A 36 14.86 6.69 -26.93
CA PRO A 36 15.85 5.72 -26.49
C PRO A 36 15.53 5.36 -25.04
N LYS A 37 15.38 4.06 -24.74
CA LYS A 37 15.27 3.58 -23.36
C LYS A 37 16.49 4.15 -22.63
N ARG A 38 16.29 5.08 -21.69
CA ARG A 38 17.38 5.59 -20.85
C ARG A 38 18.08 4.38 -20.25
N LEU A 39 19.39 4.29 -20.44
CA LEU A 39 20.18 3.30 -19.72
C LEU A 39 19.91 3.52 -18.23
N PRO A 40 19.46 2.50 -17.48
CA PRO A 40 19.12 2.68 -16.08
C PRO A 40 20.38 3.08 -15.33
N ASP A 41 20.33 4.25 -14.70
CA ASP A 41 21.32 4.64 -13.70
C ASP A 41 21.39 3.52 -12.66
N PRO A 42 22.55 2.85 -12.47
CA PRO A 42 22.66 1.68 -11.59
C PRO A 42 22.37 2.01 -10.13
N THR A 43 22.40 3.29 -9.75
CA THR A 43 22.11 3.77 -8.39
C THR A 43 20.65 4.17 -8.18
N TYR A 44 19.82 4.13 -9.23
CA TYR A 44 18.43 4.57 -9.16
C TYR A 44 17.55 3.59 -8.36
N GLY A 45 16.89 4.10 -7.32
CA GLY A 45 15.93 3.33 -6.53
C GLY A 45 16.56 2.09 -5.87
N LEU A 46 17.73 2.27 -5.24
CA LEU A 46 18.30 1.25 -4.37
C LEU A 46 17.65 1.34 -2.99
N VAL A 47 17.46 0.18 -2.36
CA VAL A 47 16.93 0.08 -0.99
C VAL A 47 17.81 -0.89 -0.20
N ASP A 48 18.04 -0.60 1.06
CA ASP A 48 18.96 -1.41 1.87
C ASP A 48 18.32 -2.70 2.39
N ARG A 49 19.17 -3.69 2.69
CA ARG A 49 18.82 -4.83 3.54
C ARG A 49 18.52 -4.33 4.97
N THR A 50 17.63 -5.00 5.69
CA THR A 50 17.50 -4.74 7.13
C THR A 50 18.74 -5.20 7.90
N LEU A 51 19.13 -4.38 8.87
CA LEU A 51 20.23 -4.60 9.80
C LEU A 51 19.68 -4.58 11.23
N PRO A 52 20.43 -5.08 12.22
CA PRO A 52 20.06 -4.97 13.64
C PRO A 52 19.91 -3.53 14.17
N THR A 53 20.35 -2.53 13.41
CA THR A 53 20.17 -1.10 13.68
C THR A 53 19.09 -0.45 12.80
N SER A 54 18.36 -1.26 12.02
CA SER A 54 17.33 -0.74 11.11
C SER A 54 16.19 -0.11 11.88
N ARG A 55 15.64 0.93 11.26
CA ARG A 55 14.38 1.54 11.70
C ARG A 55 13.25 0.92 10.92
N LEU A 56 12.30 0.34 11.64
CA LEU A 56 11.14 -0.35 11.08
C LEU A 56 9.87 0.35 11.54
N ALA A 57 8.77 0.08 10.85
CA ALA A 57 7.47 0.56 11.29
C ALA A 57 6.33 -0.42 10.98
N ILE A 58 5.31 -0.40 11.82
CA ILE A 58 4.01 -1.03 11.58
C ILE A 58 3.01 0.10 11.40
N ALA A 59 2.33 0.14 10.26
CA ALA A 59 1.42 1.22 9.88
C ALA A 59 -0.01 0.70 9.72
N THR A 60 -0.97 1.52 10.12
CA THR A 60 -2.38 1.36 9.77
C THR A 60 -2.95 2.68 9.22
N PHE A 61 -4.20 2.67 8.77
CA PHE A 61 -4.84 3.80 8.10
C PHE A 61 -6.22 4.13 8.68
N LEU A 62 -6.46 5.41 8.92
CA LEU A 62 -7.76 5.94 9.34
C LEU A 62 -8.21 7.10 8.43
N SER A 63 -9.40 6.96 7.83
CA SER A 63 -10.04 8.03 7.05
C SER A 63 -11.13 8.73 7.87
N GLY A 64 -11.24 10.05 7.72
CA GLY A 64 -12.40 10.84 8.18
C GLY A 64 -13.65 10.67 7.30
N GLY A 65 -13.59 9.83 6.27
CA GLY A 65 -14.67 9.53 5.33
C GLY A 65 -14.83 10.58 4.23
N ASN A 66 -15.96 10.49 3.50
CA ASN A 66 -16.27 11.37 2.36
C ASN A 66 -16.67 12.79 2.73
N ARG A 67 -16.77 13.10 4.01
CA ARG A 67 -17.29 14.37 4.49
C ARG A 67 -16.19 15.45 4.42
N PRO A 68 -16.49 16.67 3.95
CA PRO A 68 -15.52 17.76 3.98
C PRO A 68 -15.05 18.01 5.42
N SER A 69 -13.79 18.42 5.60
CA SER A 69 -13.14 18.56 6.91
C SER A 69 -13.91 19.43 7.91
N SER A 70 -14.71 20.40 7.42
CA SER A 70 -15.58 21.25 8.24
C SER A 70 -16.79 20.55 8.87
N SER A 71 -17.10 19.32 8.43
CA SER A 71 -18.31 18.57 8.81
C SER A 71 -18.03 17.26 9.56
N VAL A 72 -16.75 16.88 9.70
CA VAL A 72 -16.36 15.74 10.54
C VAL A 72 -16.03 16.29 11.93
N SER A 73 -16.99 16.22 12.85
CA SER A 73 -16.72 16.52 14.26
C SER A 73 -16.07 15.30 14.93
N ALA A 74 -15.31 15.55 15.99
CA ALA A 74 -14.79 14.48 16.86
C ALA A 74 -15.92 13.58 17.40
N SER A 75 -17.10 14.14 17.67
CA SER A 75 -18.28 13.38 18.12
C SER A 75 -18.91 12.51 17.03
N SER A 76 -18.81 12.91 15.76
CA SER A 76 -19.30 12.08 14.65
C SER A 76 -18.37 10.89 14.40
N LEU A 77 -17.06 11.11 14.48
CA LEU A 77 -16.05 10.08 14.27
C LEU A 77 -15.87 9.17 15.49
N SER A 78 -16.21 9.61 16.71
CA SER A 78 -16.14 8.76 17.91
C SER A 78 -17.07 7.55 17.85
N SER A 79 -18.12 7.61 17.02
CA SER A 79 -19.02 6.49 16.75
C SER A 79 -18.58 5.61 15.57
N ASP A 80 -17.46 5.93 14.91
CA ASP A 80 -16.97 5.22 13.74
C ASP A 80 -16.23 3.94 14.16
N ALA A 81 -16.70 2.79 13.67
CA ALA A 81 -16.13 1.50 13.97
C ALA A 81 -14.65 1.39 13.55
N TYR A 82 -14.20 2.12 12.52
CA TYR A 82 -12.79 2.14 12.12
C TYR A 82 -11.91 2.94 13.08
N LEU A 83 -12.44 3.96 13.76
CA LEU A 83 -11.69 4.61 14.84
C LEU A 83 -11.50 3.62 15.99
N THR A 84 -12.56 2.93 16.42
CA THR A 84 -12.48 1.88 17.45
C THR A 84 -11.52 0.76 17.04
N ALA A 85 -11.59 0.29 15.79
CA ALA A 85 -10.71 -0.74 15.28
C ALA A 85 -9.23 -0.27 15.24
N THR A 86 -8.98 0.97 14.80
CA THR A 86 -7.64 1.59 14.83
C THR A 86 -7.08 1.62 16.25
N ARG A 87 -7.87 2.10 17.23
CA ARG A 87 -7.46 2.14 18.64
C ARG A 87 -7.23 0.74 19.21
N THR A 88 -8.08 -0.22 18.85
CA THR A 88 -7.94 -1.63 19.25
C THR A 88 -6.65 -2.24 18.68
N LEU A 89 -6.33 -1.98 17.42
CA LEU A 89 -5.06 -2.40 16.81
C LEU A 89 -3.85 -1.74 17.47
N LEU A 90 -3.90 -0.43 17.77
CA LEU A 90 -2.85 0.24 18.54
C LEU A 90 -2.64 -0.40 19.92
N TYR A 91 -3.73 -0.71 20.62
CA TYR A 91 -3.66 -1.41 21.91
C TYR A 91 -3.02 -2.78 21.79
N GLN A 92 -3.44 -3.58 20.81
CA GLN A 92 -2.83 -4.89 20.52
C GLN A 92 -1.33 -4.78 20.28
N LEU A 93 -0.89 -3.80 19.50
CA LEU A 93 0.53 -3.61 19.17
C LEU A 93 1.37 -3.09 20.34
N LEU A 94 0.82 -2.19 21.18
CA LEU A 94 1.62 -1.41 22.13
C LEU A 94 1.44 -1.81 23.60
N HIS A 95 0.32 -2.45 23.96
CA HIS A 95 -0.10 -2.58 25.37
C HIS A 95 -0.57 -3.98 25.75
N ALA A 96 -1.25 -4.70 24.86
CA ALA A 96 -1.77 -6.04 25.12
C ALA A 96 -0.63 -7.04 25.45
N PRO A 97 -0.66 -7.75 26.60
CA PRO A 97 0.48 -8.55 27.06
C PRO A 97 0.95 -9.65 26.08
N ASP A 98 0.00 -10.21 25.35
CA ASP A 98 0.18 -11.35 24.44
C ASP A 98 0.53 -10.93 23.00
N THR A 99 0.14 -9.74 22.55
CA THR A 99 0.41 -9.28 21.17
C THR A 99 1.37 -8.08 21.08
N LYS A 100 1.71 -7.45 22.21
CA LYS A 100 2.58 -6.28 22.24
C LYS A 100 3.95 -6.58 21.63
N ILE A 101 4.34 -5.72 20.68
CA ILE A 101 5.62 -5.79 19.97
C ILE A 101 6.80 -5.38 20.86
N ASN A 102 7.99 -5.86 20.51
CA ASN A 102 9.23 -5.45 21.14
C ASN A 102 9.78 -4.19 20.44
N ALA A 103 9.14 -3.04 20.73
CA ALA A 103 9.40 -1.75 20.07
C ALA A 103 10.87 -1.29 20.11
N SER A 104 11.64 -1.74 21.10
CA SER A 104 13.08 -1.59 21.14
C SER A 104 13.71 -2.83 21.75
N SER A 105 14.38 -3.62 20.91
CA SER A 105 15.16 -4.77 21.34
C SER A 105 16.63 -4.41 21.25
N SER A 106 17.27 -4.21 22.42
CA SER A 106 18.69 -3.90 22.52
C SER A 106 19.46 -5.17 22.86
N SER A 107 20.42 -5.52 22.01
CA SER A 107 21.57 -6.35 22.40
C SER A 107 22.80 -5.44 22.47
N SER A 108 23.85 -5.84 23.18
CA SER A 108 25.01 -5.00 23.59
C SER A 108 25.79 -4.28 22.47
N SER A 109 25.35 -4.35 21.20
CA SER A 109 25.87 -3.54 20.08
C SER A 109 24.83 -3.26 18.98
N SER A 110 23.53 -3.46 19.19
CA SER A 110 22.49 -3.23 18.16
C SER A 110 21.11 -3.00 18.76
N THR A 111 20.45 -1.91 18.34
CA THR A 111 19.08 -1.55 18.73
C THR A 111 18.22 -1.45 17.48
N ILE A 112 17.26 -2.36 17.34
CA ILE A 112 16.21 -2.27 16.33
C ILE A 112 15.05 -1.47 16.92
N THR A 113 14.51 -0.53 16.15
CA THR A 113 13.38 0.31 16.58
C THR A 113 12.19 0.06 15.67
N ILE A 114 11.03 -0.20 16.28
CA ILE A 114 9.76 -0.39 15.56
C ILE A 114 8.78 0.69 16.00
N ASP A 115 8.51 1.63 15.10
CA ASP A 115 7.53 2.69 15.31
C ASP A 115 6.12 2.20 14.88
N VAL A 116 5.08 2.58 15.62
CA VAL A 116 3.69 2.32 15.21
C VAL A 116 3.08 3.59 14.61
N LEU A 117 2.73 3.52 13.32
CA LEU A 117 2.26 4.65 12.52
C LEU A 117 0.74 4.57 12.32
N VAL A 118 0.07 5.71 12.41
CA VAL A 118 -1.31 5.84 11.90
C VAL A 118 -1.33 6.91 10.82
N LEU A 119 -1.50 6.45 9.58
CA LEU A 119 -1.71 7.33 8.44
C LEU A 119 -3.14 7.86 8.49
N VAL A 120 -3.32 9.17 8.41
CA VAL A 120 -4.64 9.81 8.47
C VAL A 120 -4.89 10.73 7.29
N THR A 121 -6.15 10.80 6.87
CA THR A 121 -6.59 11.82 5.91
C THR A 121 -6.66 13.22 6.56
N PRO A 122 -6.57 14.31 5.77
CA PRO A 122 -6.64 15.68 6.30
C PRO A 122 -7.94 16.05 7.02
N ASN A 123 -9.02 15.30 6.81
CA ASN A 123 -10.31 15.51 7.47
C ASN A 123 -10.50 14.74 8.77
N VAL A 124 -9.52 13.93 9.22
CA VAL A 124 -9.55 13.36 10.58
C VAL A 124 -9.39 14.50 11.60
N PRO A 125 -10.30 14.67 12.59
CA PRO A 125 -10.25 15.80 13.51
C PRO A 125 -8.95 15.87 14.33
N PRO A 126 -8.42 17.08 14.63
CA PRO A 126 -7.21 17.23 15.44
C PRO A 126 -7.30 16.57 16.83
N GLN A 127 -8.49 16.53 17.43
CA GLN A 127 -8.73 15.85 18.71
C GLN A 127 -8.48 14.35 18.60
N THR A 128 -8.97 13.72 17.54
CA THR A 128 -8.77 12.30 17.24
C THR A 128 -7.30 12.00 16.99
N ARG A 129 -6.60 12.84 16.22
CA ARG A 129 -5.15 12.70 16.00
C ARG A 129 -4.37 12.78 17.31
N ARG A 130 -4.67 13.79 18.15
CA ARG A 130 -4.06 13.93 19.49
C ARG A 130 -4.38 12.76 20.40
N GLN A 131 -5.54 12.13 20.25
CA GLN A 131 -5.88 10.90 20.98
C GLN A 131 -4.98 9.76 20.55
N LEU A 132 -4.88 9.47 19.26
CA LEU A 132 -4.00 8.41 18.74
C LEU A 132 -2.54 8.63 19.14
N THR A 133 -2.04 9.87 19.11
CA THR A 133 -0.69 10.20 19.62
C THR A 133 -0.54 9.91 21.12
N ARG A 134 -1.53 10.29 21.94
CA ARG A 134 -1.52 9.96 23.39
C ARG A 134 -1.56 8.46 23.66
N GLU A 135 -2.17 7.70 22.74
CA GLU A 135 -2.27 6.24 22.82
C GLU A 135 -0.99 5.53 22.34
N GLY A 136 -0.03 6.28 21.80
CA GLY A 136 1.33 5.83 21.48
C GLY A 136 1.67 5.81 19.99
N ALA A 137 0.75 6.20 19.11
CA ALA A 137 1.01 6.23 17.67
C ALA A 137 1.79 7.46 17.21
N LEU A 138 2.67 7.28 16.22
CA LEU A 138 3.14 8.38 15.38
C LEU A 138 2.11 8.63 14.28
N VAL A 139 1.34 9.72 14.42
CA VAL A 139 0.29 10.08 13.47
C VAL A 139 0.90 10.82 12.29
N ILE A 140 0.69 10.28 11.08
CA ILE A 140 1.14 10.86 9.83
C ILE A 140 -0.08 11.36 9.08
N GLU A 141 -0.29 12.67 9.05
CA GLU A 141 -1.24 13.27 8.11
C GLU A 141 -0.60 13.32 6.73
N ALA A 142 -1.30 12.83 5.71
CA ALA A 142 -0.80 12.84 4.35
C ALA A 142 -1.80 13.41 3.35
N ASP A 143 -1.26 14.10 2.34
CA ASP A 143 -2.05 14.67 1.26
C ASP A 143 -2.65 13.58 0.37
N PRO A 144 -3.91 13.72 -0.08
CA PRO A 144 -4.54 12.81 -1.02
C PRO A 144 -3.65 12.50 -2.23
N VAL A 145 -3.68 11.25 -2.67
CA VAL A 145 -3.01 10.85 -3.91
C VAL A 145 -3.85 11.30 -5.11
N PRO A 146 -3.27 12.02 -6.09
CA PRO A 146 -4.02 12.51 -7.23
C PRO A 146 -4.46 11.34 -8.12
N LEU A 147 -5.78 11.11 -8.20
CA LEU A 147 -6.35 10.07 -9.05
C LEU A 147 -6.71 10.61 -10.43
N ARG A 148 -6.56 9.76 -11.45
CA ARG A 148 -6.98 10.06 -12.82
C ARG A 148 -8.48 9.80 -12.99
N TRP A 149 -9.09 10.48 -13.95
CA TRP A 149 -10.55 10.45 -14.19
C TRP A 149 -11.13 9.05 -14.43
N TRP A 150 -10.31 8.09 -14.87
CA TRP A 150 -10.72 6.73 -15.17
C TRP A 150 -10.63 5.80 -13.95
N ILE A 151 -9.92 6.22 -12.90
CA ILE A 151 -9.82 5.50 -11.64
C ILE A 151 -11.03 5.88 -10.80
N LYS A 152 -12.11 5.13 -11.02
CA LYS A 152 -13.40 5.32 -10.35
C LYS A 152 -13.89 3.98 -9.86
N THR A 153 -14.46 3.99 -8.66
CA THR A 153 -15.21 2.87 -8.12
C THR A 153 -16.64 3.32 -7.87
N GLY A 154 -17.57 2.38 -7.66
CA GLY A 154 -18.94 2.71 -7.28
C GLY A 154 -19.08 3.37 -5.90
N VAL A 155 -17.98 3.48 -5.13
CA VAL A 155 -17.99 3.95 -3.74
C VAL A 155 -17.02 5.13 -3.57
N THR A 156 -17.53 6.35 -3.45
CA THR A 156 -16.71 7.57 -3.46
C THR A 156 -15.59 7.63 -2.41
N ARG A 157 -15.74 6.95 -1.25
CA ARG A 157 -14.74 6.96 -0.15
C ARG A 157 -13.50 6.13 -0.45
N TRP A 158 -13.61 5.24 -1.42
CA TRP A 158 -12.55 4.30 -1.76
C TRP A 158 -11.33 4.98 -2.38
N LYS A 159 -11.46 6.24 -2.83
CA LYS A 159 -10.31 7.07 -3.21
C LYS A 159 -9.28 7.21 -2.08
N ASP A 160 -9.72 7.19 -0.83
CA ASP A 160 -8.85 7.42 0.33
C ASP A 160 -7.90 6.24 0.56
N GLN A 161 -8.23 5.05 0.05
CA GLN A 161 -7.36 3.88 0.17
C GLN A 161 -6.03 4.07 -0.59
N PHE A 162 -6.01 4.87 -1.66
CA PHE A 162 -4.77 5.23 -2.34
C PHE A 162 -3.82 6.05 -1.45
N LEU A 163 -4.29 6.63 -0.33
CA LEU A 163 -3.41 7.32 0.60
C LEU A 163 -2.37 6.38 1.19
N LYS A 164 -2.66 5.07 1.33
CA LYS A 164 -1.70 4.04 1.78
C LYS A 164 -0.37 4.09 1.02
N LEU A 165 -0.38 4.51 -0.25
CA LEU A 165 0.83 4.67 -1.07
C LEU A 165 1.82 5.69 -0.49
N ARG A 166 1.36 6.65 0.32
CA ARG A 166 2.20 7.65 1.00
C ARG A 166 3.18 7.03 2.00
N LEU A 167 2.94 5.79 2.44
CA LEU A 167 3.89 5.03 3.24
C LEU A 167 5.20 4.74 2.48
N LEU A 168 5.15 4.64 1.15
CA LEU A 168 6.35 4.48 0.33
C LEU A 168 7.27 5.71 0.32
N GLN A 169 6.77 6.86 0.76
CA GLN A 169 7.57 8.08 0.89
C GLN A 169 8.25 8.21 2.27
N GLN A 170 7.98 7.31 3.20
CA GLN A 170 8.55 7.32 4.54
C GLN A 170 9.95 6.65 4.55
N THR A 171 10.87 7.20 3.77
CA THR A 171 12.20 6.63 3.49
C THR A 171 13.16 6.66 4.68
N GLN A 172 12.76 7.24 5.82
CA GLN A 172 13.45 7.09 7.09
C GLN A 172 13.33 5.69 7.70
N TYR A 173 12.39 4.86 7.21
CA TYR A 173 12.24 3.46 7.59
C TYR A 173 12.85 2.55 6.54
N ASN A 174 13.54 1.50 6.98
CA ASN A 174 14.02 0.45 6.10
C ASN A 174 12.84 -0.43 5.64
N ARG A 175 11.88 -0.71 6.52
CA ARG A 175 10.70 -1.54 6.22
C ARG A 175 9.46 -0.98 6.90
N ILE A 176 8.35 -1.05 6.20
CA ILE A 176 7.03 -0.75 6.76
C ILE A 176 6.13 -1.94 6.49
N LEU A 177 5.60 -2.54 7.56
CA LEU A 177 4.47 -3.46 7.50
C LEU A 177 3.19 -2.61 7.56
N PHE A 178 2.33 -2.73 6.56
CA PHE A 178 0.99 -2.18 6.58
C PHE A 178 -0.02 -3.25 6.99
N ILE A 179 -0.92 -2.89 7.90
CA ILE A 179 -2.03 -3.73 8.37
C ILE A 179 -3.31 -2.87 8.41
N ASP A 180 -4.37 -3.34 7.77
CA ASP A 180 -5.69 -2.70 7.85
C ASP A 180 -6.25 -2.70 9.29
N ALA A 181 -6.98 -1.65 9.66
CA ALA A 181 -7.42 -1.41 11.04
C ALA A 181 -8.38 -2.50 11.57
N ASP A 182 -9.11 -3.18 10.69
CA ASP A 182 -9.97 -4.35 10.91
C ASP A 182 -9.17 -5.66 11.12
N THR A 183 -8.08 -5.59 11.87
CA THR A 183 -7.24 -6.74 12.18
C THR A 183 -7.30 -7.12 13.66
N LEU A 184 -7.56 -8.40 13.91
CA LEU A 184 -7.34 -9.04 15.21
C LEU A 184 -5.96 -9.71 15.20
N LEU A 185 -5.13 -9.40 16.19
CA LEU A 185 -3.85 -10.04 16.43
C LEU A 185 -4.00 -11.18 17.46
N THR A 186 -3.38 -12.31 17.17
CA THR A 186 -3.37 -13.49 18.05
C THR A 186 -2.00 -13.73 18.69
N ASP A 187 -0.95 -13.09 18.16
CA ASP A 187 0.42 -13.12 18.69
C ASP A 187 1.17 -11.83 18.27
N ARG A 188 2.44 -11.72 18.66
CA ARG A 188 3.35 -10.64 18.29
C ARG A 188 3.72 -10.70 16.81
N ILE A 189 3.45 -9.61 16.10
CA ILE A 189 3.67 -9.52 14.66
C ILE A 189 5.10 -9.09 14.27
N ASP A 190 5.90 -8.58 15.21
CA ASP A 190 7.21 -7.97 14.93
C ASP A 190 8.28 -8.97 14.46
N ALA A 191 8.14 -10.26 14.76
CA ALA A 191 9.02 -11.30 14.23
C ALA A 191 8.97 -11.41 12.68
N LEU A 192 7.92 -10.88 12.02
CA LEU A 192 7.80 -10.82 10.57
C LEU A 192 8.95 -10.08 9.89
N PHE A 193 9.55 -9.09 10.55
CA PHE A 193 10.67 -8.34 9.97
C PHE A 193 11.96 -9.16 9.84
N SER A 194 12.02 -10.33 10.47
CA SER A 194 13.13 -11.28 10.36
C SER A 194 12.92 -12.32 9.26
N GLU A 195 11.75 -12.35 8.61
CA GLU A 195 11.50 -13.28 7.49
C GLU A 195 12.41 -12.96 6.31
N GLN A 196 12.89 -14.01 5.63
CA GLN A 196 13.81 -13.86 4.50
C GLN A 196 13.19 -13.04 3.36
N GLU A 197 11.86 -13.11 3.24
CA GLU A 197 10.99 -12.35 2.35
C GLU A 197 11.09 -10.85 2.56
N VAL A 198 11.33 -10.44 3.80
CA VAL A 198 11.32 -9.05 4.23
C VAL A 198 12.73 -8.49 4.36
N VAL A 199 13.69 -9.29 4.82
CA VAL A 199 15.04 -8.80 5.14
C VAL A 199 15.77 -8.23 3.93
N SER A 200 15.76 -8.96 2.80
CA SER A 200 16.59 -8.62 1.64
C SER A 200 15.77 -8.03 0.50
N PRO A 201 16.22 -6.91 -0.09
CA PRO A 201 15.67 -6.43 -1.35
C PRO A 201 16.08 -7.35 -2.50
N VAL A 202 15.35 -7.25 -3.62
CA VAL A 202 15.58 -8.02 -4.84
C VAL A 202 15.72 -7.07 -6.03
N PRO A 203 16.45 -7.48 -7.08
CA PRO A 203 16.58 -6.67 -8.29
C PRO A 203 15.27 -6.63 -9.08
N THR A 204 15.01 -5.50 -9.72
CA THR A 204 13.91 -5.36 -10.68
C THR A 204 14.22 -6.08 -11.98
N LEU A 205 13.26 -6.84 -12.49
CA LEU A 205 13.32 -7.57 -13.76
C LEU A 205 12.93 -6.65 -14.92
N HIS A 206 13.80 -5.71 -15.27
CA HIS A 206 13.56 -4.68 -16.30
C HIS A 206 13.14 -5.24 -17.67
N GLN A 207 13.46 -6.50 -17.97
CA GLN A 207 13.03 -7.18 -19.19
C GLN A 207 11.53 -7.49 -19.24
N HIS A 208 10.83 -7.51 -18.09
CA HIS A 208 9.38 -7.74 -18.01
C HIS A 208 8.57 -6.42 -18.00
N SER A 209 9.23 -5.27 -18.08
CA SER A 209 8.57 -3.97 -18.14
C SER A 209 7.87 -3.75 -19.48
N LYS A 210 6.69 -3.12 -19.46
CA LYS A 210 5.97 -2.84 -20.70
C LYS A 210 6.66 -1.69 -21.46
N PRO A 211 6.76 -1.75 -22.80
CA PRO A 211 7.48 -0.72 -23.58
C PRO A 211 6.87 0.68 -23.48
N ASP A 212 5.58 0.77 -23.17
CA ASP A 212 4.81 2.00 -23.05
C ASP A 212 4.87 2.60 -21.63
N GLU A 213 5.49 1.93 -20.66
CA GLU A 213 5.76 2.49 -19.34
C GLU A 213 7.00 3.40 -19.42
N SER A 214 6.77 4.71 -19.51
CA SER A 214 7.81 5.71 -19.77
C SER A 214 8.69 6.06 -18.56
N LEU A 215 8.31 5.65 -17.35
CA LEU A 215 9.06 5.96 -16.13
C LEU A 215 10.10 4.88 -15.84
N LEU A 216 11.26 5.30 -15.34
CA LEU A 216 12.27 4.37 -14.82
C LEU A 216 11.71 3.62 -13.61
N LEU A 217 11.92 2.31 -13.60
CA LEU A 217 11.69 1.49 -12.42
C LEU A 217 12.89 1.59 -11.48
N PRO A 218 12.68 1.50 -10.16
CA PRO A 218 13.79 1.35 -9.22
C PRO A 218 14.59 0.09 -9.57
N ASN A 219 15.91 0.09 -9.36
CA ASN A 219 16.74 -1.09 -9.61
C ASN A 219 16.56 -2.19 -8.57
N GLN A 220 16.16 -1.80 -7.35
CA GLN A 220 15.83 -2.73 -6.29
C GLN A 220 14.49 -2.38 -5.66
N TYR A 221 13.83 -3.40 -5.15
CA TYR A 221 12.63 -3.21 -4.36
C TYR A 221 12.55 -4.31 -3.30
N MET A 222 11.71 -4.09 -2.31
CA MET A 222 11.26 -5.15 -1.42
C MET A 222 9.77 -4.94 -1.23
N PHE A 223 8.98 -5.91 -1.69
CA PHE A 223 7.54 -5.95 -1.50
C PHE A 223 7.11 -7.39 -1.24
N ALA A 224 6.56 -7.64 -0.07
CA ALA A 224 6.07 -8.94 0.37
C ALA A 224 4.63 -8.80 0.87
N ALA A 225 3.80 -9.81 0.65
CA ALA A 225 2.39 -9.77 1.03
C ALA A 225 1.84 -11.17 1.28
N ARG A 226 0.55 -11.28 1.57
CA ARG A 226 -0.16 -12.55 1.70
C ARG A 226 -1.20 -12.73 0.61
N SER A 227 -1.26 -13.96 0.10
CA SER A 227 -2.32 -14.45 -0.77
C SER A 227 -3.71 -14.11 -0.24
N ASP A 228 -4.64 -13.82 -1.15
CA ASP A 228 -5.99 -13.42 -0.81
C ASP A 228 -6.92 -14.64 -0.79
N ASN A 229 -7.35 -15.05 0.42
CA ASN A 229 -8.23 -16.19 0.62
C ASN A 229 -9.60 -16.02 -0.05
N GLN A 230 -9.97 -14.79 -0.44
CA GLN A 230 -11.17 -14.55 -1.23
C GLN A 230 -11.23 -15.43 -2.50
N LEU A 231 -10.08 -15.79 -3.06
CA LEU A 231 -9.98 -16.58 -4.29
C LEU A 231 -9.80 -18.09 -4.07
N THR A 232 -9.72 -18.54 -2.82
CA THR A 232 -9.45 -19.95 -2.47
C THR A 232 -10.57 -20.57 -1.63
N GLY A 233 -11.75 -19.94 -1.62
CA GLY A 233 -12.93 -20.41 -0.89
C GLY A 233 -13.43 -19.46 0.20
N GLN A 234 -12.88 -18.24 0.29
CA GLN A 234 -13.26 -17.26 1.31
C GLN A 234 -13.18 -17.89 2.70
N ARG A 235 -14.29 -18.01 3.43
CA ARG A 235 -14.31 -18.59 4.77
C ARG A 235 -14.07 -20.10 4.79
N ASP A 236 -14.35 -20.78 3.69
CA ASP A 236 -14.21 -22.24 3.56
C ASP A 236 -12.86 -22.65 2.94
N HIS A 237 -11.92 -21.71 2.78
CA HIS A 237 -10.59 -21.99 2.23
C HIS A 237 -9.84 -23.10 3.00
N PRO A 238 -9.02 -23.93 2.34
CA PRO A 238 -8.29 -25.01 3.01
C PRO A 238 -7.23 -24.47 3.97
N PHE A 239 -6.83 -25.26 4.97
CA PHE A 239 -5.72 -24.91 5.86
C PHE A 239 -4.56 -25.92 5.73
N PRO A 240 -3.30 -25.47 5.52
CA PRO A 240 -2.91 -24.09 5.27
C PRO A 240 -3.49 -23.53 3.95
N PRO A 241 -3.71 -22.20 3.85
CA PRO A 241 -4.28 -21.57 2.67
C PRO A 241 -3.40 -21.77 1.43
N LEU A 242 -4.06 -21.96 0.28
CA LEU A 242 -3.38 -22.04 -1.01
C LEU A 242 -2.84 -20.67 -1.42
N ASN A 243 -1.69 -20.68 -2.10
CA ASN A 243 -1.16 -19.46 -2.70
C ASN A 243 -2.00 -19.01 -3.88
N THR A 244 -2.16 -17.70 -4.03
CA THR A 244 -2.93 -17.06 -5.09
C THR A 244 -2.04 -16.21 -5.99
N VAL A 245 -2.57 -15.87 -7.16
CA VAL A 245 -1.90 -14.93 -8.08
C VAL A 245 -1.89 -13.52 -7.48
N PRO A 246 -3.03 -12.93 -7.07
CA PRO A 246 -3.03 -11.66 -6.37
C PRO A 246 -2.84 -11.83 -4.85
N PHE A 247 -2.38 -10.78 -4.20
CA PHE A 247 -2.34 -10.65 -2.74
C PHE A 247 -3.46 -9.73 -2.23
N SER A 248 -3.71 -9.79 -0.92
CA SER A 248 -4.58 -8.84 -0.21
C SER A 248 -3.84 -7.55 0.13
N ALA A 249 -4.43 -6.39 -0.17
CA ALA A 249 -3.82 -5.09 0.15
C ALA A 249 -4.02 -4.65 1.60
N GLY A 250 -4.71 -5.45 2.42
CA GLY A 250 -4.81 -5.21 3.86
C GLY A 250 -3.61 -5.69 4.67
N PHE A 251 -2.68 -6.42 4.04
CA PHE A 251 -1.47 -6.90 4.70
C PHE A 251 -0.29 -7.01 3.73
N TRP A 252 0.66 -6.09 3.83
CA TRP A 252 1.87 -6.10 3.00
C TRP A 252 3.03 -5.39 3.69
N VAL A 253 4.24 -5.73 3.28
CA VAL A 253 5.49 -5.13 3.76
C VAL A 253 6.22 -4.56 2.56
N ALA A 254 6.66 -3.31 2.66
CA ALA A 254 7.45 -2.66 1.63
C ALA A 254 8.73 -2.03 2.20
N ALA A 255 9.78 -1.96 1.39
CA ALA A 255 10.82 -0.96 1.58
C ALA A 255 10.32 0.36 0.97
N PRO A 256 10.17 1.43 1.76
CA PRO A 256 9.80 2.74 1.22
C PRO A 256 10.81 3.22 0.17
N SER A 257 10.31 3.71 -0.97
CA SER A 257 11.10 4.27 -2.06
C SER A 257 10.29 5.33 -2.79
N GLN A 258 10.90 6.51 -2.99
CA GLN A 258 10.30 7.62 -3.72
C GLN A 258 10.14 7.27 -5.21
N GLU A 259 11.06 6.48 -5.75
CA GLU A 259 11.03 5.96 -7.12
C GLU A 259 9.89 4.96 -7.30
N LEU A 260 9.70 4.05 -6.34
CA LEU A 260 8.58 3.11 -6.35
C LEU A 260 7.24 3.83 -6.25
N PHE A 261 7.13 4.83 -5.37
CA PHE A 261 5.94 5.70 -5.30
C PHE A 261 5.67 6.40 -6.64
N SER A 262 6.70 6.99 -7.25
CA SER A 262 6.59 7.68 -8.53
C SER A 262 6.18 6.73 -9.66
N TYR A 263 6.67 5.49 -9.65
CA TYR A 263 6.25 4.44 -10.57
C TYR A 263 4.75 4.14 -10.42
N LEU A 264 4.24 3.95 -9.21
CA LEU A 264 2.81 3.70 -8.99
C LEU A 264 1.92 4.84 -9.49
N LEU A 265 2.37 6.10 -9.33
CA LEU A 265 1.69 7.24 -9.94
C LEU A 265 1.70 7.15 -11.46
N SER A 266 2.84 6.81 -12.07
CA SER A 266 2.94 6.65 -13.52
C SER A 266 2.02 5.53 -14.05
N VAL A 267 1.82 4.45 -13.31
CA VAL A 267 0.87 3.39 -13.70
C VAL A 267 -0.55 3.94 -13.79
N MET A 268 -0.95 4.79 -12.85
CA MET A 268 -2.26 5.47 -12.86
C MET A 268 -2.44 6.43 -14.04
N ASP A 269 -1.34 6.93 -14.62
CA ASP A 269 -1.39 7.81 -15.79
C ASP A 269 -1.76 7.07 -17.07
N HIS A 270 -1.63 5.74 -17.08
CA HIS A 270 -1.95 4.90 -18.21
C HIS A 270 -3.40 4.42 -18.13
N TYR A 271 -4.23 4.89 -19.06
CA TYR A 271 -5.64 4.52 -19.12
C TYR A 271 -5.85 3.00 -19.15
N ARG A 272 -6.71 2.49 -18.26
CA ARG A 272 -7.06 1.06 -18.13
C ARG A 272 -5.87 0.14 -17.89
N ARG A 273 -4.80 0.64 -17.26
CA ARG A 273 -3.63 -0.20 -16.98
C ARG A 273 -3.92 -1.32 -15.98
N PHE A 274 -4.83 -1.05 -15.05
CA PHE A 274 -5.40 -2.00 -14.11
C PHE A 274 -6.93 -1.79 -14.04
N ASP A 275 -7.64 -2.78 -13.52
CA ASP A 275 -9.06 -2.64 -13.19
C ASP A 275 -9.20 -1.95 -11.82
N PRO A 276 -9.76 -0.74 -11.70
CA PRO A 276 -9.81 -0.03 -10.43
C PRO A 276 -10.85 -0.60 -9.44
N HIS A 277 -11.53 -1.72 -9.74
CA HIS A 277 -12.61 -2.26 -8.91
C HIS A 277 -12.23 -2.43 -7.42
N THR A 278 -11.05 -2.98 -7.13
CA THR A 278 -10.53 -3.12 -5.75
C THR A 278 -9.51 -2.04 -5.39
N MET A 279 -9.60 -0.87 -6.02
CA MET A 279 -8.88 0.34 -5.61
C MET A 279 -7.34 0.19 -5.69
N GLU A 280 -6.62 0.56 -4.64
CA GLU A 280 -5.18 0.42 -4.51
C GLU A 280 -4.75 -1.04 -4.56
N GLN A 281 -5.58 -2.00 -4.11
CA GLN A 281 -5.25 -3.42 -4.23
C GLN A 281 -5.04 -3.81 -5.69
N SER A 282 -5.89 -3.33 -6.60
CA SER A 282 -5.73 -3.62 -8.03
C SER A 282 -4.51 -2.94 -8.64
N LEU A 283 -4.20 -1.70 -8.23
CA LEU A 283 -2.97 -1.01 -8.64
C LEU A 283 -1.72 -1.78 -8.16
N LEU A 284 -1.68 -2.15 -6.89
CA LEU A 284 -0.56 -2.85 -6.28
C LEU A 284 -0.42 -4.26 -6.89
N ASN A 285 -1.52 -4.99 -7.09
CA ASN A 285 -1.49 -6.28 -7.78
C ASN A 285 -1.02 -6.16 -9.23
N TYR A 286 -1.37 -5.09 -9.95
CA TYR A 286 -0.78 -4.83 -11.26
C TYR A 286 0.72 -4.59 -11.16
N ALA A 287 1.15 -3.66 -10.31
CA ALA A 287 2.54 -3.24 -10.20
C ALA A 287 3.47 -4.39 -9.78
N PHE A 288 3.00 -5.21 -8.84
CA PHE A 288 3.78 -6.31 -8.28
C PHE A 288 3.35 -7.70 -8.78
N ARG A 289 2.56 -7.80 -9.86
CA ARG A 289 2.11 -9.09 -10.44
C ARG A 289 3.27 -10.07 -10.66
N ARG A 290 2.97 -11.37 -10.57
CA ARG A 290 3.97 -12.45 -10.64
C ARG A 290 4.77 -12.48 -11.95
N ASP A 291 4.16 -12.09 -13.06
CA ASP A 291 4.75 -12.00 -14.39
C ASP A 291 5.29 -10.59 -14.72
N GLY A 292 5.34 -9.70 -13.73
CA GLY A 292 5.77 -8.32 -13.86
C GLY A 292 7.27 -8.12 -13.63
N PRO A 293 7.72 -6.85 -13.68
CA PRO A 293 9.10 -6.50 -13.41
C PRO A 293 9.46 -6.55 -11.92
N MET A 294 8.46 -6.44 -11.03
CA MET A 294 8.66 -6.43 -9.58
C MET A 294 7.71 -7.42 -8.88
N PRO A 295 7.78 -8.73 -9.14
CA PRO A 295 6.87 -9.70 -8.53
C PRO A 295 6.91 -9.63 -6.99
N TRP A 296 5.73 -9.62 -6.36
CA TRP A 296 5.60 -9.65 -4.91
C TRP A 296 6.11 -10.97 -4.33
N ARG A 297 6.68 -10.94 -3.13
CA ARG A 297 7.17 -12.11 -2.38
C ARG A 297 6.10 -12.64 -1.44
N GLU A 298 5.85 -13.94 -1.50
CA GLU A 298 4.84 -14.58 -0.64
C GLU A 298 5.35 -14.74 0.79
N LEU A 299 4.68 -14.10 1.76
CA LEU A 299 4.96 -14.32 3.17
C LEU A 299 4.40 -15.68 3.64
N PRO A 300 5.01 -16.33 4.65
CA PRO A 300 4.45 -17.53 5.27
C PRO A 300 2.97 -17.37 5.70
N TYR A 301 2.16 -18.41 5.55
CA TYR A 301 0.71 -18.35 5.82
C TYR A 301 0.36 -17.90 7.24
N LYS A 302 1.23 -18.19 8.23
CA LYS A 302 1.07 -17.81 9.63
C LYS A 302 0.90 -16.29 9.82
N TRP A 303 1.31 -15.46 8.86
CA TRP A 303 1.34 -14.01 9.08
C TRP A 303 0.01 -13.33 8.92
N SER A 304 -0.81 -13.72 7.95
CA SER A 304 -2.12 -13.11 7.75
C SER A 304 -3.07 -13.97 6.94
N ALA A 305 -4.34 -13.92 7.32
CA ALA A 305 -5.47 -14.52 6.61
C ALA A 305 -6.58 -13.48 6.42
N THR A 306 -7.03 -13.31 5.16
CA THR A 306 -8.34 -12.71 4.86
C THR A 306 -9.42 -13.78 5.00
N TRP A 307 -10.67 -13.37 5.26
CA TRP A 307 -11.77 -14.33 5.46
C TRP A 307 -11.45 -15.45 6.48
N PRO A 308 -10.91 -15.09 7.66
CA PRO A 308 -10.41 -16.07 8.62
C PRO A 308 -11.52 -16.99 9.14
N ASN A 309 -11.14 -18.23 9.44
CA ASN A 309 -11.96 -19.24 10.09
C ASN A 309 -11.23 -19.83 11.33
N SER A 310 -11.90 -20.73 12.04
CA SER A 310 -11.37 -21.37 13.25
C SER A 310 -10.03 -22.07 13.02
N ARG A 311 -9.81 -22.65 11.83
CA ARG A 311 -8.55 -23.34 11.49
C ARG A 311 -7.38 -22.37 11.38
N ASP A 312 -7.62 -21.13 10.97
CA ASP A 312 -6.58 -20.09 10.95
C ASP A 312 -6.15 -19.73 12.38
N LEU A 313 -7.13 -19.60 13.29
CA LEU A 313 -6.86 -19.34 14.71
C LEU A 313 -6.11 -20.51 15.36
N GLU A 314 -6.63 -21.73 15.23
CA GLU A 314 -6.00 -22.97 15.74
C GLU A 314 -4.61 -23.19 15.14
N GLY A 315 -4.45 -22.81 13.87
CA GLY A 315 -3.23 -22.92 13.10
C GLY A 315 -2.18 -21.86 13.40
N GLY A 316 -2.46 -20.93 14.33
CA GLY A 316 -1.51 -19.91 14.78
C GLY A 316 -1.30 -18.77 13.78
N VAL A 317 -2.32 -18.41 13.00
CA VAL A 317 -2.25 -17.22 12.14
C VAL A 317 -2.29 -15.95 13.01
N VAL A 318 -1.26 -15.12 12.88
CA VAL A 318 -0.97 -13.97 13.75
C VAL A 318 -1.92 -12.79 13.49
N SER A 319 -2.28 -12.52 12.23
CA SER A 319 -3.21 -11.44 11.85
C SER A 319 -4.43 -12.00 11.13
N LEU A 320 -5.61 -11.80 11.74
CA LEU A 320 -6.89 -12.20 11.19
C LEU A 320 -7.62 -10.95 10.70
N HIS A 321 -7.82 -10.83 9.39
CA HIS A 321 -8.35 -9.62 8.75
C HIS A 321 -9.82 -9.79 8.40
N GLU A 322 -10.70 -9.20 9.22
CA GLU A 322 -12.15 -9.15 9.03
C GLU A 322 -12.80 -8.09 9.93
N LYS A 323 -13.97 -7.61 9.53
CA LYS A 323 -14.78 -6.67 10.33
C LYS A 323 -15.52 -7.42 11.43
N PHE A 324 -14.79 -7.92 12.41
CA PHE A 324 -15.32 -8.75 13.51
C PHE A 324 -16.36 -8.06 14.41
N TRP A 325 -16.53 -6.74 14.31
CA TRP A 325 -17.68 -6.05 14.90
C TRP A 325 -19.00 -6.24 14.13
N LYS A 326 -18.96 -6.93 12.99
CA LYS A 326 -20.09 -7.08 12.06
C LYS A 326 -20.22 -8.49 11.49
N THR A 327 -19.11 -9.19 11.22
CA THR A 327 -19.12 -10.47 10.52
C THR A 327 -17.93 -11.34 10.91
N GLY A 328 -17.98 -12.62 10.54
CA GLY A 328 -16.98 -13.63 10.88
C GLY A 328 -17.54 -14.74 11.77
N PRO A 329 -16.76 -15.78 12.05
CA PRO A 329 -17.11 -16.79 13.06
C PRO A 329 -17.39 -16.16 14.42
N GLU A 330 -18.37 -16.69 15.15
CA GLU A 330 -18.81 -16.15 16.45
C GLU A 330 -17.65 -16.03 17.45
N GLU A 331 -16.83 -17.07 17.58
CA GLU A 331 -15.65 -17.07 18.43
C GLU A 331 -14.66 -15.93 18.11
N LEU A 332 -14.47 -15.59 16.83
CA LEU A 332 -13.55 -14.53 16.43
C LEU A 332 -14.15 -13.15 16.70
N GLN A 333 -15.48 -13.01 16.56
CA GLN A 333 -16.20 -11.80 16.95
C GLN A 333 -16.14 -11.59 18.48
N GLU A 334 -16.27 -12.65 19.27
CA GLU A 334 -16.10 -12.61 20.72
C GLU A 334 -14.67 -12.22 21.12
N LEU A 335 -13.65 -12.80 20.48
CA LEU A 335 -12.25 -12.44 20.72
C LEU A 335 -11.98 -10.97 20.41
N TRP A 336 -12.47 -10.47 19.28
CA TRP A 336 -12.33 -9.05 18.93
C TRP A 336 -13.05 -8.15 19.93
N THR A 337 -14.26 -8.53 20.36
CA THR A 337 -15.05 -7.76 21.33
C THR A 337 -14.32 -7.67 22.67
N ARG A 338 -13.80 -8.80 23.16
CA ARG A 338 -12.98 -8.85 24.37
C ARG A 338 -11.77 -7.94 24.26
N ARG A 339 -11.05 -7.99 23.15
CA ARG A 339 -9.87 -7.15 22.92
C ARG A 339 -10.20 -5.66 22.90
N LYS A 340 -11.33 -5.29 22.29
CA LYS A 340 -11.84 -3.92 22.32
C LYS A 340 -12.17 -3.50 23.76
N ASP A 341 -12.80 -4.37 24.55
CA ASP A 341 -13.15 -4.05 25.94
C ASP A 341 -11.90 -3.87 26.82
N GLU A 342 -10.90 -4.74 26.68
CA GLU A 342 -9.59 -4.60 27.34
C GLU A 342 -8.93 -3.25 27.00
N MET A 343 -9.03 -2.81 25.75
CA MET A 343 -8.52 -1.53 25.30
C MET A 343 -9.24 -0.35 25.95
N GLU A 344 -10.58 -0.36 26.03
CA GLU A 344 -11.32 0.71 26.69
C GLU A 344 -11.03 0.75 28.21
N GLU A 345 -10.99 -0.41 28.87
CA GLU A 345 -10.65 -0.52 30.29
C GLU A 345 -9.25 0.04 30.59
N PHE A 346 -8.25 -0.32 29.77
CA PHE A 346 -6.88 0.20 29.90
C PHE A 346 -6.82 1.73 29.89
N TRP A 347 -7.57 2.38 28.99
CA TRP A 347 -7.58 3.84 28.88
C TRP A 347 -8.42 4.52 29.97
N LEU A 348 -9.51 3.88 30.42
CA LEU A 348 -10.27 4.33 31.58
C LEU A 348 -9.38 4.37 32.83
N ASP A 349 -8.67 3.29 33.12
CA ASP A 349 -7.73 3.19 34.25
C ASP A 349 -6.62 4.25 34.20
N LYS A 350 -6.04 4.47 33.01
CA LYS A 350 -5.00 5.48 32.80
C LYS A 350 -5.53 6.91 32.98
N SER A 351 -6.80 7.16 32.66
CA SER A 351 -7.44 8.46 32.84
C SER A 351 -7.69 8.76 34.32
N GLN A 352 -8.14 7.76 35.10
CA GLN A 352 -8.40 7.89 36.53
C GLN A 352 -7.11 8.10 37.34
N LYS A 353 -6.01 7.44 36.96
CA LYS A 353 -4.69 7.60 37.63
C LYS A 353 -4.01 8.94 37.36
N ARG A 354 -4.53 9.77 36.46
CA ARG A 354 -4.01 11.12 36.14
C ARG A 354 -4.78 12.25 36.82
N LEU A 355 -5.92 11.94 37.43
CA LEU A 355 -6.67 12.81 38.35
C LEU A 355 -6.17 12.58 39.77
#